data_AF-A0A3C0SU38-F1
#
_entry.id   AF-A0A3C0SU38-F1
#
_cell.length_a   1.000
_cell.length_b   1.000
_cell.length_c   1.000
_cell.angle_alpha   90.00
_cell.angle_beta   90.00
_cell.angle_gamma   90.00
#
_symmetry.space_group_name_H-M   'P 1'
#
loop_
_entity.id
_entity.type
_entity.pdbx_description
1 polymer ?
#
loop_
_entity_poly.entity_id
_entity_poly.type
_entity_poly.pdbx_seq_one_letter_code
_entity_poly.pdbx_strand_id
1 'polypeptide(L)'
;MKQNVLSFLSTIKSEILDVNKFLYDASESCFNEYKSSDYIIKLLEKYNFNIERNFMGIPTAFRAMIGNDHPEICFICKYSSGRDDGHVFGNNANATMSLGAAIGLSSIIDKIGGSIVVIGCPGKYSNGSEIIMTKENVFENCSVIFAPHVDNVTSINNTSQACTTLQLDYNNLLISNDNANQSSLDVCLHTVHFINELIKNISKDCYMDHLNLTCDNALSEYPSCAKVKFEIKSKNCKLS
;
A
#
# COMPACT_ATOMS: atom_id res chain seq x y z
N MET A 1 16.84 -11.14 -27.75
CA MET A 1 16.74 -10.67 -26.36
C MET A 1 15.38 -11.00 -25.76
N LYS A 2 14.25 -10.50 -26.29
CA LYS A 2 12.89 -10.87 -25.86
C LYS A 2 12.67 -12.40 -25.78
N GLN A 3 13.05 -13.14 -26.82
CA GLN A 3 12.90 -14.60 -26.83
C GLN A 3 13.69 -15.29 -25.70
N ASN A 4 14.88 -14.78 -25.36
CA ASN A 4 15.69 -15.35 -24.27
C ASN A 4 14.99 -15.18 -22.92
N VAL A 5 14.39 -14.00 -22.68
CA VAL A 5 13.60 -13.74 -21.47
C VAL A 5 12.40 -14.68 -21.42
N LEU A 6 11.65 -14.85 -22.53
CA LEU A 6 10.50 -15.77 -22.58
C LEU A 6 10.90 -17.22 -22.34
N SER A 7 12.00 -17.68 -22.96
CA SER A 7 12.54 -19.02 -22.76
C SER A 7 12.99 -19.22 -21.31
N PHE A 8 13.69 -18.26 -20.71
CA PHE A 8 14.09 -18.33 -19.31
C PHE A 8 12.88 -18.36 -18.36
N LEU A 9 11.90 -17.47 -18.55
CA LEU A 9 10.65 -17.48 -17.78
C LEU A 9 9.92 -18.81 -17.85
N SER A 10 9.95 -19.49 -19.01
CA SER A 10 9.33 -20.82 -19.13
C SER A 10 10.02 -21.88 -18.26
N THR A 11 11.32 -21.74 -18.00
CA THR A 11 12.07 -22.67 -17.14
C THR A 11 11.79 -22.46 -15.65
N ILE A 12 11.43 -21.24 -15.24
CA ILE A 12 11.16 -20.89 -13.84
C ILE A 12 9.67 -20.72 -13.52
N LYS A 13 8.79 -21.09 -14.47
CA LYS A 13 7.35 -20.85 -14.38
C LYS A 13 6.73 -21.39 -13.09
N SER A 14 7.11 -22.60 -12.67
CA SER A 14 6.60 -23.21 -11.44
C SER A 14 6.99 -22.39 -10.22
N GLU A 15 8.27 -21.98 -10.12
CA GLU A 15 8.76 -21.20 -8.99
C GLU A 15 8.04 -19.86 -8.87
N ILE A 16 7.78 -19.19 -9.99
CA ILE A 16 7.01 -17.94 -10.00
C ILE A 16 5.55 -18.18 -9.58
N LEU A 17 4.91 -19.28 -10.02
CA LEU A 17 3.56 -19.61 -9.57
C LEU A 17 3.51 -20.02 -8.10
N ASP A 18 4.56 -20.64 -7.58
CA ASP A 18 4.68 -21.02 -6.17
C ASP A 18 4.73 -19.79 -5.26
N VAL A 19 5.32 -18.66 -5.72
CA VAL A 19 5.22 -17.37 -5.00
C VAL A 19 3.77 -16.99 -4.78
N ASN A 20 2.96 -17.00 -5.84
CA ASN A 20 1.55 -16.58 -5.75
C ASN A 20 0.78 -17.45 -4.75
N LYS A 21 1.02 -18.75 -4.78
CA LYS A 21 0.38 -19.71 -3.87
C LYS A 21 0.86 -19.51 -2.44
N PHE A 22 2.17 -19.39 -2.23
CA PHE A 22 2.76 -19.20 -0.91
C PHE A 22 2.24 -17.93 -0.25
N LEU A 23 2.23 -16.81 -0.97
CA LEU A 23 1.74 -15.54 -0.44
C LEU A 23 0.25 -15.64 -0.09
N TYR A 24 -0.56 -16.26 -0.97
CA TYR A 24 -1.97 -16.50 -0.71
C TYR A 24 -2.21 -17.30 0.58
N ASP A 25 -1.46 -18.39 0.76
CA ASP A 25 -1.60 -19.29 1.91
C ASP A 25 -1.05 -18.65 3.21
N ALA A 26 0.00 -17.82 3.10
CA ALA A 26 0.61 -17.14 4.25
C ALA A 26 -0.30 -16.04 4.82
N SER A 27 -0.93 -15.25 3.94
CA SER A 27 -1.91 -14.21 4.27
C SER A 27 -1.53 -13.36 5.49
N GLU A 28 -0.35 -12.75 5.45
CA GLU A 28 0.15 -11.96 6.57
C GLU A 28 -0.36 -10.51 6.55
N SER A 29 -0.82 -10.06 7.72
CA SER A 29 -1.32 -8.69 7.92
C SER A 29 -0.24 -7.63 7.74
N CYS A 30 -0.69 -6.38 7.56
CA CYS A 30 0.18 -5.21 7.37
C CYS A 30 1.29 -5.10 8.43
N PHE A 31 2.52 -4.92 7.97
CA PHE A 31 3.76 -4.81 8.74
C PHE A 31 4.15 -6.05 9.57
N ASN A 32 3.47 -7.18 9.34
CA ASN A 32 3.78 -8.47 9.95
C ASN A 32 4.07 -9.54 8.89
N GLU A 33 4.43 -9.14 7.67
CA GLU A 33 4.68 -10.00 6.51
C GLU A 33 6.05 -10.69 6.53
N TYR A 34 6.42 -11.29 7.67
CA TYR A 34 7.75 -11.86 7.89
C TYR A 34 8.02 -13.07 7.00
N LYS A 35 7.06 -13.99 6.87
CA LYS A 35 7.22 -15.18 6.01
C LYS A 35 7.24 -14.79 4.54
N SER A 36 6.37 -13.86 4.16
CA SER A 36 6.20 -13.37 2.80
C SER A 36 7.45 -12.65 2.31
N SER A 37 7.94 -11.69 3.09
CA SER A 37 9.17 -10.96 2.77
C SER A 37 10.38 -11.89 2.72
N ASP A 38 10.56 -12.79 3.69
CA ASP A 38 11.68 -13.73 3.71
C ASP A 38 11.65 -14.72 2.52
N TYR A 39 10.46 -15.22 2.16
CA TYR A 39 10.30 -16.08 0.99
C TYR A 39 10.71 -15.37 -0.31
N ILE A 40 10.22 -14.14 -0.49
CA ILE A 40 10.55 -13.32 -1.67
C ILE A 40 12.04 -13.00 -1.72
N ILE A 41 12.63 -12.62 -0.59
CA ILE A 41 14.06 -12.31 -0.50
C ILE A 41 14.88 -13.54 -0.88
N LYS A 42 14.59 -14.72 -0.33
CA LYS A 42 15.30 -15.96 -0.67
C LYS A 42 15.22 -16.30 -2.15
N LEU A 43 14.06 -16.05 -2.76
CA LEU A 43 13.91 -16.22 -4.21
C LEU A 43 14.82 -15.24 -4.98
N LEU A 44 14.85 -13.96 -4.60
CA LEU A 44 15.69 -12.96 -5.25
C LEU A 44 17.19 -13.23 -5.05
N GLU A 45 17.61 -13.67 -3.86
CA GLU A 45 18.98 -14.12 -3.57
C GLU A 45 19.40 -15.28 -4.49
N LYS A 46 18.51 -16.24 -4.73
CA LYS A 46 18.74 -17.36 -5.67
C LYS A 46 19.02 -16.87 -7.10
N TYR A 47 18.43 -15.74 -7.50
CA TYR A 47 18.67 -15.11 -8.81
C TYR A 47 19.74 -14.00 -8.77
N ASN A 48 20.62 -14.04 -7.77
CA ASN A 48 21.80 -13.16 -7.62
C ASN A 48 21.47 -11.67 -7.44
N PHE A 49 20.29 -11.33 -6.95
CA PHE A 49 20.02 -9.97 -6.51
C PHE A 49 20.77 -9.70 -5.19
N ASN A 50 21.41 -8.54 -5.11
CA ASN A 50 21.93 -8.00 -3.85
C ASN A 50 20.77 -7.47 -3.00
N ILE A 51 20.66 -7.91 -1.76
CA ILE A 51 19.52 -7.60 -0.90
C ILE A 51 19.92 -6.72 0.27
N GLU A 52 19.20 -5.63 0.44
CA GLU A 52 19.13 -4.85 1.65
C GLU A 52 17.84 -5.20 2.40
N ARG A 53 17.96 -5.92 3.51
CA ARG A 53 16.84 -6.28 4.40
C ARG A 53 16.57 -5.17 5.40
N ASN A 54 15.38 -5.17 6.02
CA ASN A 54 14.95 -4.15 6.98
C ASN A 54 15.06 -2.72 6.39
N PHE A 55 14.73 -2.59 5.11
CA PHE A 55 14.95 -1.36 4.37
C PHE A 55 14.16 -0.21 4.99
N MET A 56 14.80 0.96 5.14
CA MET A 56 14.23 2.12 5.84
C MET A 56 13.80 1.84 7.30
N GLY A 57 14.42 0.86 7.96
CA GLY A 57 14.09 0.46 9.33
C GLY A 57 12.77 -0.30 9.46
N ILE A 58 12.15 -0.71 8.35
CA ILE A 58 10.90 -1.49 8.34
C ILE A 58 11.26 -2.98 8.24
N PRO A 59 10.99 -3.81 9.27
CA PRO A 59 11.50 -5.19 9.33
C PRO A 59 11.10 -6.08 8.15
N THR A 60 9.92 -5.84 7.58
CA THR A 60 9.38 -6.63 6.47
C THR A 60 9.56 -5.94 5.11
N ALA A 61 10.29 -4.83 5.03
CA ALA A 61 10.66 -4.17 3.78
C ALA A 61 12.06 -4.59 3.32
N PHE A 62 12.28 -4.56 2.01
CA PHE A 62 13.58 -4.86 1.41
C PHE A 62 13.82 -4.05 0.13
N ARG A 63 15.09 -3.87 -0.23
CA ARG A 63 15.52 -3.41 -1.54
C ARG A 63 16.41 -4.49 -2.17
N ALA A 64 16.03 -5.00 -3.32
CA ALA A 64 16.80 -5.98 -4.07
C ALA A 64 17.29 -5.36 -5.37
N MET A 65 18.58 -5.51 -5.70
CA MET A 65 19.17 -4.89 -6.88
C MET A 65 20.10 -5.83 -7.63
N ILE A 66 20.08 -5.78 -8.96
CA ILE A 66 21.08 -6.38 -9.84
C ILE A 66 21.45 -5.38 -10.94
N GLY A 67 22.73 -5.37 -11.33
CA GLY A 67 23.30 -4.30 -12.14
C GLY A 67 23.83 -3.14 -11.27
N ASN A 68 24.49 -2.18 -11.92
CA ASN A 68 25.16 -1.06 -11.26
C ASN A 68 25.24 0.19 -12.15
N ASP A 69 24.39 0.28 -13.17
CA ASP A 69 24.38 1.38 -14.14
C ASP A 69 22.95 1.89 -14.38
N HIS A 70 22.79 2.97 -15.13
CA HIS A 70 21.49 3.50 -15.55
C HIS A 70 21.07 2.95 -16.93
N PRO A 71 19.76 2.85 -17.23
CA PRO A 71 18.63 3.23 -16.37
C PRO A 71 18.37 2.25 -15.22
N GLU A 72 17.84 2.78 -14.11
CA GLU A 72 17.35 1.95 -13.00
C GLU A 72 15.84 1.70 -13.19
N ILE A 73 15.47 0.44 -13.40
CA ILE A 73 14.08 -0.01 -13.58
C ILE A 73 13.60 -0.63 -12.28
N CYS A 74 12.64 0.01 -11.62
CA CYS A 74 12.08 -0.43 -10.34
C CYS A 74 10.77 -1.19 -10.53
N PHE A 75 10.62 -2.30 -9.80
CA PHE A 75 9.39 -3.07 -9.69
C PHE A 75 8.88 -3.02 -8.24
N ILE A 76 7.65 -2.55 -8.06
CA ILE A 76 7.00 -2.49 -6.75
C ILE A 76 6.45 -3.87 -6.39
N CYS A 77 6.86 -4.39 -5.23
CA CYS A 77 6.44 -5.70 -4.73
C CYS A 77 5.61 -5.53 -3.46
N LYS A 78 4.29 -5.67 -3.56
CA LYS A 78 3.35 -5.59 -2.41
C LYS A 78 2.87 -6.98 -2.04
N TYR A 79 2.93 -7.35 -0.77
CA TYR A 79 2.61 -8.73 -0.32
C TYR A 79 1.81 -8.80 0.98
N SER A 80 1.29 -7.68 1.48
CA SER A 80 0.39 -7.69 2.64
C SER A 80 -1.02 -8.16 2.27
N SER A 81 -1.67 -8.90 3.18
CA SER A 81 -3.07 -9.29 3.10
C SER A 81 -3.96 -8.47 4.07
N GLY A 82 -5.27 -8.52 3.87
CA GLY A 82 -6.25 -8.10 4.86
C GLY A 82 -6.33 -9.15 5.98
N ARG A 83 -6.53 -8.69 7.23
CA ARG A 83 -6.45 -9.55 8.43
C ARG A 83 -7.41 -10.76 8.36
N ASP A 84 -8.65 -10.52 7.94
CA ASP A 84 -9.70 -11.53 7.91
C ASP A 84 -10.12 -11.92 6.48
N ASP A 85 -9.85 -11.05 5.50
CA ASP A 85 -10.32 -11.23 4.12
C ASP A 85 -9.25 -11.82 3.18
N GLY A 86 -8.00 -11.90 3.65
CA GLY A 86 -6.87 -12.36 2.86
C GLY A 86 -6.49 -11.39 1.73
N HIS A 87 -6.05 -11.93 0.59
CA HIS A 87 -5.55 -11.13 -0.54
C HIS A 87 -6.66 -10.60 -1.46
N VAL A 88 -7.63 -9.86 -0.92
CA VAL A 88 -8.78 -9.34 -1.71
C VAL A 88 -8.40 -8.42 -2.86
N PHE A 89 -7.30 -7.67 -2.74
CA PHE A 89 -6.74 -6.84 -3.83
C PHE A 89 -5.68 -7.57 -4.67
N GLY A 90 -5.52 -8.88 -4.48
CA GLY A 90 -4.61 -9.70 -5.28
C GLY A 90 -3.14 -9.37 -5.11
N ASN A 91 -2.71 -8.89 -3.92
CA ASN A 91 -1.31 -8.53 -3.68
C ASN A 91 -0.34 -9.73 -3.88
N ASN A 92 -0.78 -10.95 -3.61
CA ASN A 92 -0.06 -12.17 -3.98
C ASN A 92 0.28 -12.23 -5.48
N ALA A 93 -0.70 -11.93 -6.34
CA ALA A 93 -0.51 -11.90 -7.79
C ALA A 93 0.31 -10.68 -8.24
N ASN A 94 0.07 -9.51 -7.65
CA ASN A 94 0.84 -8.29 -7.93
C ASN A 94 2.33 -8.47 -7.64
N ALA A 95 2.68 -9.03 -6.47
CA ALA A 95 4.06 -9.39 -6.13
C ALA A 95 4.64 -10.39 -7.14
N THR A 96 3.88 -11.43 -7.47
CA THR A 96 4.30 -12.46 -8.44
C THR A 96 4.62 -11.87 -9.82
N MET A 97 3.79 -10.94 -10.32
CA MET A 97 4.02 -10.26 -11.59
C MET A 97 5.31 -9.42 -11.56
N SER A 98 5.51 -8.63 -10.51
CA SER A 98 6.72 -7.82 -10.33
C SER A 98 7.99 -8.68 -10.25
N LEU A 99 7.94 -9.79 -9.49
CA LEU A 99 9.08 -10.70 -9.35
C LEU A 99 9.38 -11.44 -10.64
N GLY A 100 8.35 -11.96 -11.33
CA GLY A 100 8.52 -12.59 -12.63
C GLY A 100 9.14 -11.64 -13.66
N ALA A 101 8.70 -10.37 -13.69
CA ALA A 101 9.27 -9.37 -14.58
C ALA A 101 10.75 -9.06 -14.25
N ALA A 102 11.06 -8.82 -12.96
CA ALA A 102 12.41 -8.49 -12.51
C ALA A 102 13.40 -9.66 -12.75
N ILE A 103 13.04 -10.87 -12.34
CA ILE A 103 13.86 -12.08 -12.53
C ILE A 103 13.98 -12.42 -14.03
N GLY A 104 12.90 -12.29 -14.78
CA GLY A 104 12.92 -12.49 -16.23
C GLY A 104 13.92 -11.57 -16.93
N LEU A 105 13.88 -10.28 -16.58
CA LEU A 105 14.76 -9.28 -17.16
C LEU A 105 16.22 -9.44 -16.69
N SER A 106 16.44 -9.88 -15.44
CA SER A 106 17.79 -10.08 -14.91
C SER A 106 18.59 -11.13 -15.70
N SER A 107 17.93 -12.10 -16.33
CA SER A 107 18.56 -13.12 -17.18
C SER A 107 19.36 -12.57 -18.38
N ILE A 108 19.14 -11.30 -18.74
CA ILE A 108 19.83 -10.63 -19.84
C ILE A 108 20.52 -9.32 -19.42
N ILE A 109 20.61 -9.02 -18.12
CA ILE A 109 21.12 -7.73 -17.61
C ILE A 109 22.53 -7.41 -18.13
N ASP A 110 23.42 -8.40 -18.15
CA ASP A 110 24.80 -8.27 -18.66
C ASP A 110 24.87 -7.87 -20.15
N LYS A 111 23.78 -8.03 -20.90
CA LYS A 111 23.69 -7.69 -22.32
C LYS A 111 23.03 -6.34 -22.59
N ILE A 112 22.16 -5.88 -21.68
CA ILE A 112 21.45 -4.61 -21.82
C ILE A 112 22.06 -3.48 -21.01
N GLY A 113 22.86 -3.80 -19.98
CA GLY A 113 23.32 -2.81 -18.99
C GLY A 113 22.18 -2.29 -18.12
N GLY A 114 22.44 -1.24 -17.35
CA GLY A 114 21.46 -0.67 -16.42
C GLY A 114 21.33 -1.46 -15.11
N SER A 115 20.24 -1.18 -14.39
CA SER A 115 19.94 -1.78 -13.09
C SER A 115 18.48 -2.19 -13.00
N ILE A 116 18.22 -3.31 -12.35
CA ILE A 116 16.88 -3.77 -11.99
C ILE A 116 16.76 -3.74 -10.48
N VAL A 117 15.72 -3.09 -9.99
CA VAL A 117 15.43 -2.95 -8.57
C VAL A 117 14.05 -3.50 -8.25
N VAL A 118 13.95 -4.27 -7.17
CA VAL A 118 12.67 -4.67 -6.59
C VAL A 118 12.59 -4.08 -5.20
N ILE A 119 11.54 -3.28 -4.96
CA ILE A 119 11.28 -2.70 -3.64
C ILE A 119 10.12 -3.46 -3.02
N GLY A 120 10.39 -4.08 -1.87
CA GLY A 120 9.41 -4.74 -1.04
C GLY A 120 8.64 -3.73 -0.20
N CYS A 121 7.36 -3.57 -0.50
CA CYS A 121 6.47 -2.57 0.08
C CYS A 121 5.41 -3.24 0.98
N PRO A 122 5.68 -3.44 2.28
CA PRO A 122 4.69 -3.94 3.23
C PRO A 122 3.60 -2.91 3.53
N GLY A 123 2.52 -3.37 4.18
CA GLY A 123 1.56 -2.49 4.84
C GLY A 123 0.45 -1.88 3.98
N LYS A 124 0.09 -2.45 2.82
CA LYS A 124 -0.84 -1.83 1.85
C LYS A 124 -2.19 -1.37 2.43
N TYR A 125 -2.74 -2.08 3.42
CA TYR A 125 -4.01 -1.74 4.09
C TYR A 125 -3.84 -0.79 5.29
N SER A 126 -2.62 -0.39 5.61
CA SER A 126 -2.29 0.54 6.70
C SER A 126 -1.40 1.68 6.17
N ASN A 127 -1.90 2.37 5.14
CA ASN A 127 -1.26 3.47 4.43
C ASN A 127 -0.01 3.14 3.59
N GLY A 128 0.46 1.88 3.59
CA GLY A 128 1.58 1.44 2.76
C GLY A 128 2.92 2.04 3.16
N SER A 129 3.98 1.28 2.97
CA SER A 129 5.35 1.79 3.13
C SER A 129 5.78 2.71 1.98
N GLU A 130 5.09 2.65 0.84
CA GLU A 130 5.40 3.45 -0.35
C GLU A 130 5.31 4.97 -0.08
N ILE A 131 4.40 5.40 0.82
CA ILE A 131 4.29 6.81 1.19
C ILE A 131 5.56 7.29 1.91
N ILE A 132 6.08 6.49 2.84
CA ILE A 132 7.30 6.79 3.59
C ILE A 132 8.49 6.77 2.63
N MET A 133 8.61 5.72 1.80
CA MET A 133 9.67 5.59 0.81
C MET A 133 9.69 6.77 -0.18
N THR A 134 8.52 7.25 -0.60
CA THR A 134 8.43 8.42 -1.49
C THR A 134 8.88 9.69 -0.80
N LYS A 135 8.51 9.91 0.47
CA LYS A 135 8.95 11.09 1.26
C LYS A 135 10.46 11.10 1.50
N GLU A 136 11.05 9.93 1.64
CA GLU A 136 12.48 9.72 1.85
C GLU A 136 13.24 9.52 0.54
N ASN A 137 12.65 9.91 -0.60
CA ASN A 137 13.31 9.96 -1.90
C ASN A 137 13.88 8.62 -2.41
N VAL A 138 13.37 7.48 -1.93
CA VAL A 138 13.81 6.12 -2.33
C VAL A 138 13.77 5.92 -3.85
N PHE A 139 12.82 6.57 -4.52
CA PHE A 139 12.57 6.38 -5.94
C PHE A 139 13.23 7.44 -6.85
N GLU A 140 13.98 8.41 -6.31
CA GLU A 140 14.54 9.51 -7.11
C GLU A 140 15.51 9.05 -8.20
N ASN A 141 16.23 7.95 -7.97
CA ASN A 141 17.18 7.40 -8.95
C ASN A 141 16.51 6.47 -9.99
N CYS A 142 15.26 6.07 -9.77
CA CYS A 142 14.54 5.18 -10.66
C CYS A 142 14.14 5.92 -11.95
N SER A 143 14.58 5.42 -13.09
CA SER A 143 14.20 5.96 -14.40
C SER A 143 12.77 5.59 -14.78
N VAL A 144 12.32 4.38 -14.37
CA VAL A 144 10.96 3.89 -14.57
C VAL A 144 10.55 3.04 -13.36
N ILE A 145 9.29 3.16 -12.94
CA ILE A 145 8.70 2.36 -11.87
C ILE A 145 7.50 1.59 -12.41
N PHE A 146 7.50 0.27 -12.27
CA PHE A 146 6.38 -0.60 -12.60
C PHE A 146 5.66 -1.04 -11.32
N ALA A 147 4.36 -0.79 -11.27
CA ALA A 147 3.49 -1.23 -10.18
C ALA A 147 2.25 -1.92 -10.77
N PRO A 148 2.31 -3.23 -11.04
CA PRO A 148 1.17 -3.96 -11.59
C PRO A 148 0.03 -4.05 -10.56
N HIS A 149 -1.19 -4.14 -11.09
CA HIS A 149 -2.39 -4.44 -10.32
C HIS A 149 -3.25 -5.42 -11.11
N VAL A 150 -3.66 -6.51 -10.47
CA VAL A 150 -4.63 -7.45 -11.05
C VAL A 150 -6.02 -6.83 -11.03
N ASP A 151 -6.75 -7.01 -12.12
CA ASP A 151 -8.12 -6.52 -12.29
C ASP A 151 -8.85 -7.46 -13.25
N ASN A 152 -10.17 -7.29 -13.38
CA ASN A 152 -11.02 -8.07 -14.27
C ASN A 152 -10.81 -7.69 -15.75
N VAL A 153 -10.12 -6.57 -16.02
CA VAL A 153 -9.83 -6.07 -17.36
C VAL A 153 -8.38 -5.62 -17.46
N THR A 154 -7.70 -6.04 -18.52
CA THR A 154 -6.37 -5.52 -18.87
C THR A 154 -6.49 -4.09 -19.37
N SER A 155 -5.87 -3.15 -18.67
CA SER A 155 -5.88 -1.73 -19.00
C SER A 155 -4.52 -1.09 -18.74
N ILE A 156 -4.28 0.03 -19.40
CA ILE A 156 -3.05 0.83 -19.28
C ILE A 156 -3.51 2.27 -19.00
N ASN A 157 -2.74 3.02 -18.21
CA ASN A 157 -3.01 4.42 -17.83
C ASN A 157 -4.25 4.64 -16.93
N ASN A 158 -4.54 3.69 -16.04
CA ASN A 158 -5.48 3.97 -14.94
C ASN A 158 -4.89 5.02 -14.00
N THR A 159 -5.77 5.82 -13.39
CA THR A 159 -5.40 6.83 -12.41
C THR A 159 -5.89 6.42 -11.03
N SER A 160 -5.20 6.88 -9.99
CA SER A 160 -5.64 6.76 -8.60
C SER A 160 -6.02 8.14 -8.05
N GLN A 161 -6.94 8.16 -7.09
CA GLN A 161 -7.28 9.40 -6.39
C GLN A 161 -6.22 9.74 -5.33
N ALA A 162 -6.07 11.03 -5.08
CA ALA A 162 -5.45 11.53 -3.87
C ALA A 162 -6.33 11.15 -2.66
N CYS A 163 -5.72 10.66 -1.59
CA CYS A 163 -6.42 10.29 -0.37
C CYS A 163 -5.61 10.79 0.83
N THR A 164 -6.31 11.33 1.84
CA THR A 164 -5.75 11.59 3.16
C THR A 164 -6.68 11.03 4.22
N THR A 165 -6.11 10.47 5.28
CA THR A 165 -6.87 9.92 6.41
C THR A 165 -6.84 10.90 7.56
N LEU A 166 -8.00 11.23 8.12
CA LEU A 166 -8.13 12.03 9.33
C LEU A 166 -8.70 11.17 10.46
N GLN A 167 -8.18 11.38 11.66
CA GLN A 167 -8.73 10.81 12.90
C GLN A 167 -8.92 11.94 13.91
N LEU A 168 -10.10 12.01 14.50
CA LEU A 168 -10.47 12.97 15.54
C LEU A 168 -10.94 12.20 16.77
N ASP A 169 -10.30 12.50 17.92
CA ASP A 169 -10.57 11.87 19.20
C ASP A 169 -11.15 12.93 20.15
N TYR A 170 -12.37 12.68 20.65
CA TYR A 170 -13.11 13.54 21.57
C TYR A 170 -13.21 12.84 22.91
N ASN A 171 -12.68 13.46 23.97
CA ASN A 171 -12.61 12.86 25.30
C ASN A 171 -13.14 13.84 26.36
N ASN A 172 -14.00 13.33 27.23
CA ASN A 172 -14.57 14.02 28.39
C ASN A 172 -15.23 15.37 28.05
N LEU A 173 -15.91 15.45 26.92
CA LEU A 173 -16.67 16.64 26.54
C LEU A 173 -18.11 16.52 27.06
N LEU A 174 -18.48 17.47 27.90
CA LEU A 174 -19.86 17.73 28.27
C LEU A 174 -20.09 19.24 28.23
N ILE A 175 -20.80 19.71 27.20
CA ILE A 175 -21.17 21.11 27.06
C ILE A 175 -22.60 21.24 27.55
N SER A 176 -22.80 21.86 28.70
CA SER A 176 -24.12 22.11 29.28
C SER A 176 -24.64 23.48 28.89
N ASN A 177 -25.79 23.53 28.24
CA ASN A 177 -26.56 24.75 27.98
C ASN A 177 -27.93 24.66 28.68
N ASP A 178 -28.60 25.80 28.89
CA ASP A 178 -29.90 25.89 29.57
C ASP A 178 -30.98 24.96 28.98
N ASN A 179 -30.85 24.58 27.71
CA ASN A 179 -31.82 23.77 26.97
C ASN A 179 -31.40 22.31 26.74
N ALA A 180 -30.10 21.99 26.71
CA ALA A 180 -29.59 20.64 26.42
C ALA A 180 -28.09 20.51 26.74
N ASN A 181 -27.68 19.29 27.11
CA ASN A 181 -26.27 18.90 27.20
C ASN A 181 -25.81 18.29 25.88
N GLN A 182 -24.59 18.60 25.46
CA GLN A 182 -23.91 17.96 24.32
C GLN A 182 -22.75 17.11 24.83
N SER A 183 -22.75 15.84 24.45
CA SER A 183 -21.73 14.84 24.77
C SER A 183 -20.57 14.85 23.77
N SER A 184 -19.52 14.08 24.04
CA SER A 184 -18.43 13.83 23.07
C SER A 184 -18.94 13.27 21.75
N LEU A 185 -19.99 12.43 21.78
CA LEU A 185 -20.62 11.90 20.58
C LEU A 185 -21.31 12.99 19.76
N ASP A 186 -22.05 13.90 20.41
CA ASP A 186 -22.75 14.99 19.73
C ASP A 186 -21.78 15.91 19.00
N VAL A 187 -20.70 16.33 19.69
CA VAL A 187 -19.65 17.17 19.11
C VAL A 187 -18.97 16.46 17.93
N CYS A 188 -18.70 15.16 18.07
CA CYS A 188 -18.13 14.35 17.00
C CYS A 188 -19.04 14.32 15.76
N LEU A 189 -20.34 14.04 15.93
CA LEU A 189 -21.31 13.99 14.83
C LEU A 189 -21.46 15.34 14.14
N HIS A 190 -21.54 16.44 14.91
CA HIS A 190 -21.60 17.80 14.36
C HIS A 190 -20.35 18.14 13.55
N THR A 191 -19.17 17.79 14.06
CA THR A 191 -17.91 18.08 13.36
C THR A 191 -17.80 17.31 12.05
N VAL A 192 -18.16 16.02 12.05
CA VAL A 192 -18.17 15.20 10.83
C VAL A 192 -19.15 15.77 9.80
N HIS A 193 -20.35 16.15 10.23
CA HIS A 193 -21.35 16.75 9.35
C HIS A 193 -20.82 18.05 8.73
N PHE A 194 -20.27 18.94 9.57
CA PHE A 194 -19.70 20.20 9.12
C PHE A 194 -18.56 20.01 8.11
N ILE A 195 -17.62 19.10 8.39
CA ILE A 195 -16.52 18.77 7.47
C ILE A 195 -17.06 18.24 6.13
N ASN A 196 -18.05 17.34 6.16
CA ASN A 196 -18.63 16.79 4.94
C ASN A 196 -19.31 17.87 4.08
N GLU A 197 -20.08 18.77 4.70
CA GLU A 197 -20.71 19.89 3.99
C GLU A 197 -19.68 20.89 3.46
N LEU A 198 -18.62 21.15 4.22
CA LEU A 198 -17.51 22.00 3.79
C LEU A 198 -16.80 21.39 2.56
N ILE A 199 -16.49 20.10 2.58
CA ILE A 199 -15.84 19.40 1.45
C ILE A 199 -16.68 19.51 0.17
N LYS A 200 -18.00 19.22 0.26
CA LYS A 200 -18.91 19.30 -0.89
C LYS A 200 -19.00 20.71 -1.49
N ASN A 201 -18.87 21.74 -0.65
CA ASN A 201 -18.92 23.14 -1.09
C ASN A 201 -17.58 23.64 -1.66
N ILE A 202 -16.45 23.02 -1.30
CA ILE A 202 -15.12 23.40 -1.82
C ILE A 202 -14.88 22.84 -3.21
N SER A 203 -15.18 21.57 -3.46
CA SER A 203 -14.93 20.94 -4.76
C SER A 203 -15.87 19.77 -5.03
N LYS A 204 -16.40 19.73 -6.26
CA LYS A 204 -17.25 18.62 -6.74
C LYS A 204 -16.50 17.29 -6.86
N ASP A 205 -15.18 17.34 -6.95
CA ASP A 205 -14.31 16.17 -7.05
C ASP A 205 -13.71 15.76 -5.69
N CYS A 206 -14.16 16.36 -4.59
CA CYS A 206 -13.71 16.04 -3.24
C CYS A 206 -14.86 15.45 -2.41
N TYR A 207 -14.62 14.36 -1.69
CA TYR A 207 -15.65 13.70 -0.86
C TYR A 207 -15.04 12.95 0.32
N MET A 208 -15.88 12.72 1.34
CA MET A 208 -15.56 11.89 2.50
C MET A 208 -15.95 10.44 2.24
N ASP A 209 -15.11 9.49 2.66
CA ASP A 209 -15.30 8.06 2.45
C ASP A 209 -14.71 7.24 3.63
N HIS A 210 -15.03 5.94 3.72
CA HIS A 210 -14.48 5.00 4.71
C HIS A 210 -14.58 5.50 6.17
N LEU A 211 -15.75 6.00 6.57
CA LEU A 211 -16.00 6.49 7.93
C LEU A 211 -16.13 5.33 8.93
N ASN A 212 -15.34 5.40 10.00
CA ASN A 212 -15.42 4.55 11.17
C ASN A 212 -15.62 5.43 12.41
N LEU A 213 -16.78 5.30 13.06
CA LEU A 213 -17.11 6.00 14.29
C LEU A 213 -17.25 4.99 15.43
N THR A 214 -16.58 5.28 16.53
CA THR A 214 -16.62 4.50 17.77
C THR A 214 -16.91 5.43 18.95
N CYS A 215 -17.64 4.95 19.95
CA CYS A 215 -17.91 5.67 21.19
C CYS A 215 -17.93 4.70 22.37
N ASP A 216 -17.85 5.23 23.59
CA ASP A 216 -18.00 4.43 24.80
C ASP A 216 -19.45 3.96 24.99
N ASN A 217 -19.62 2.70 25.42
CA ASN A 217 -20.92 2.06 25.64
C ASN A 217 -21.57 2.58 26.94
N ALA A 218 -22.00 3.83 26.95
CA ALA A 218 -22.77 4.42 28.02
C ALA A 218 -24.28 4.22 27.75
N LEU A 219 -24.86 3.12 28.25
CA LEU A 219 -26.30 2.83 28.08
C LEU A 219 -27.21 3.75 28.93
N SER A 220 -26.66 4.31 30.01
CA SER A 220 -27.39 5.13 30.99
C SER A 220 -26.76 6.51 31.23
N GLU A 221 -25.65 6.82 30.57
CA GLU A 221 -24.89 8.06 30.74
C GLU A 221 -24.59 8.69 29.38
N TYR A 222 -24.22 9.97 29.36
CA TYR A 222 -23.76 10.62 28.13
C TYR A 222 -22.41 10.04 27.71
N PRO A 223 -22.21 9.72 26.42
CA PRO A 223 -20.92 9.24 25.92
C PRO A 223 -19.80 10.23 26.24
N SER A 224 -18.83 9.79 27.04
CA SER A 224 -17.68 10.61 27.43
C SER A 224 -16.60 10.58 26.37
N CYS A 225 -16.58 9.56 25.51
CA CYS A 225 -15.54 9.37 24.50
C CYS A 225 -16.15 9.07 23.14
N ALA A 226 -15.70 9.79 22.11
CA ALA A 226 -16.04 9.49 20.73
C ALA A 226 -14.79 9.61 19.86
N LYS A 227 -14.65 8.70 18.91
CA LYS A 227 -13.55 8.68 17.95
C LYS A 227 -14.12 8.47 16.57
N VAL A 228 -13.69 9.31 15.63
CA VAL A 228 -14.02 9.13 14.23
C VAL A 228 -12.74 9.11 13.40
N LYS A 229 -12.67 8.15 12.47
CA LYS A 229 -11.65 8.05 11.44
C LYS A 229 -12.33 8.02 10.08
N PHE A 230 -11.86 8.81 9.13
CA PHE A 230 -12.42 8.86 7.78
C PHE A 230 -11.35 9.26 6.76
N GLU A 231 -11.62 8.99 5.49
CA GLU A 231 -10.79 9.40 4.37
C GLU A 231 -11.41 10.59 3.65
N ILE A 232 -10.57 11.53 3.21
CA ILE A 232 -10.94 12.56 2.23
C ILE A 232 -10.26 12.19 0.92
N LYS A 233 -11.05 12.00 -0.13
CA LYS A 233 -10.58 11.64 -1.46
C LYS A 233 -10.80 12.76 -2.45
N SER A 234 -9.87 12.91 -3.38
CA SER A 234 -10.04 13.79 -4.53
C SER A 234 -9.31 13.28 -5.77
N LYS A 235 -9.78 13.68 -6.96
CA LYS A 235 -9.05 13.43 -8.21
C LYS A 235 -7.70 14.14 -8.26
N ASN A 236 -7.56 15.27 -7.58
CA ASN A 236 -6.35 16.11 -7.62
C ASN A 236 -5.78 16.37 -6.21
N CYS A 237 -4.46 16.42 -6.08
CA CYS A 237 -3.78 16.77 -4.81
C CYS A 237 -3.79 18.28 -4.49
N LYS A 238 -4.17 19.14 -5.45
CA LYS A 238 -4.22 20.59 -5.26
C LYS A 238 -5.67 21.04 -5.15
N LEU A 239 -5.98 21.74 -4.05
CA LEU A 239 -7.17 22.59 -3.99
C LEU A 239 -6.88 23.76 -4.94
N SER A 240 -7.72 23.90 -5.97
CA SER A 240 -7.64 24.99 -6.96
C SER A 240 -7.88 26.34 -6.32
#